data_AF-A0A2P8D0S9-F1
#
_entry.id   AF-A0A2P8D0S9-F1
#
_cell.length_a   1.000
_cell.length_b   1.000
_cell.length_c   1.000
_cell.angle_alpha   90.00
_cell.angle_beta   90.00
_cell.angle_gamma   90.00
#
_symmetry.space_group_name_H-M   'P 1'
#
loop_
_entity.id
_entity.type
_entity.pdbx_description
1 polymer ?
#
loop_
_entity_poly.entity_id
_entity_poly.type
_entity_poly.pdbx_seq_one_letter_code
_entity_poly.pdbx_strand_id
1 'polypeptide(L)'
;MENLFKWNNINSKLPDTRCVMLCSDPTDEVMKIKVGALITTEKGEKGWFIGNNALVVTLRSLSYWTYVLETDITVPQVQQDSQLKSIIPPFIQKLRKFEQKFQILGVQMMTPGSKTYPLDLYITGILSRASSLIYGFETLITSANYLAAAHLVRPHLDNYLRLLAGWLVENPHDFANRVWNGEPVRKMKDKNGKLMTDTYLKDRAVLEFPWMKDVYEETSGFIHFSNKHIMNATSVSSKKENTLNTCISKTDYNISNQSKLEAIICMIEISNCIAHRVSGWIETKRFD
;
A
#
# COMPACT_ATOMS: atom_id res chain seq x y z
N MET A 1 26.04 26.22 1.45
CA MET A 1 24.57 26.06 1.31
C MET A 1 24.30 25.61 -0.12
N GLU A 2 24.84 24.44 -0.48
CA GLU A 2 24.85 23.86 -1.84
C GLU A 2 25.02 22.34 -1.69
N ASN A 3 24.25 21.58 -2.49
CA ASN A 3 24.39 20.14 -2.75
C ASN A 3 24.22 19.12 -1.61
N LEU A 4 23.01 19.05 -1.03
CA LEU A 4 22.47 17.79 -0.52
C LEU A 4 21.46 17.27 -1.56
N PHE A 5 21.71 16.07 -2.09
CA PHE A 5 20.90 15.30 -3.05
C PHE A 5 21.06 15.65 -4.54
N LYS A 6 21.97 14.93 -5.22
CA LYS A 6 21.86 14.70 -6.67
C LYS A 6 20.73 13.69 -6.91
N TRP A 7 19.53 14.19 -7.18
CA TRP A 7 18.45 13.37 -7.73
C TRP A 7 18.63 13.20 -9.23
N ASN A 8 18.47 11.98 -9.75
CA ASN A 8 18.17 11.79 -11.16
C ASN A 8 16.81 12.43 -11.44
N ASN A 9 16.80 13.44 -12.32
CA ASN A 9 15.59 14.09 -12.78
C ASN A 9 14.71 13.06 -13.49
N ILE A 10 13.73 12.50 -12.78
CA ILE A 10 12.70 11.65 -13.37
C ILE A 10 11.80 12.56 -14.17
N ASN A 11 11.85 12.42 -15.49
CA ASN A 11 11.03 13.19 -16.41
C ASN A 11 9.55 12.99 -16.06
N SER A 12 8.92 14.12 -15.74
CA SER A 12 7.65 14.24 -15.05
C SER A 12 6.47 14.05 -15.99
N LYS A 13 5.87 12.85 -15.99
CA LYS A 13 4.42 12.63 -16.07
C LYS A 13 4.13 11.13 -16.04
N LEU A 14 3.57 10.67 -14.92
CA LEU A 14 2.77 9.46 -14.94
C LEU A 14 1.58 9.72 -15.89
N PRO A 15 1.19 8.78 -16.76
CA PRO A 15 0.00 8.95 -17.59
C PRO A 15 -1.21 9.21 -16.68
N ASP A 16 -2.11 10.10 -17.13
CA ASP A 16 -3.31 10.50 -16.41
C ASP A 16 -4.22 9.27 -16.25
N THR A 17 -4.15 8.62 -15.09
CA THR A 17 -4.80 7.33 -14.82
C THR A 17 -6.08 7.55 -14.02
N ARG A 18 -7.18 7.00 -14.54
CA ARG A 18 -8.51 7.01 -13.92
C ARG A 18 -8.94 5.58 -13.65
N CYS A 19 -9.90 5.41 -12.73
CA CYS A 19 -10.44 4.11 -12.30
C CYS A 19 -10.74 3.18 -13.48
N VAL A 20 -10.21 1.95 -13.43
CA VAL A 20 -10.43 0.88 -14.41
C VAL A 20 -11.34 -0.17 -13.77
N MET A 21 -12.44 -0.49 -14.44
CA MET A 21 -13.31 -1.60 -14.05
C MET A 21 -12.82 -2.87 -14.76
N LEU A 22 -12.57 -3.93 -14.00
CA LEU A 22 -12.16 -5.23 -14.50
C LEU A 22 -13.42 -6.11 -14.61
N CYS A 23 -13.81 -6.50 -15.81
CA CYS A 23 -14.97 -7.38 -16.05
C CYS A 23 -14.59 -8.50 -17.01
N SER A 24 -15.16 -9.69 -16.83
CA SER A 24 -14.97 -10.83 -17.72
C SER A 24 -15.73 -10.65 -19.05
N ASP A 25 -16.86 -9.94 -19.05
CA ASP A 25 -17.67 -9.63 -20.22
C ASP A 25 -18.26 -8.21 -20.14
N PRO A 26 -18.27 -7.41 -21.21
CA PRO A 26 -18.76 -6.04 -21.17
C PRO A 26 -20.27 -5.97 -20.88
N THR A 27 -20.65 -5.35 -19.76
CA THR A 27 -22.05 -5.00 -19.46
C THR A 27 -22.34 -3.54 -19.84
N ASP A 28 -23.62 -3.19 -20.02
CA ASP A 28 -24.03 -1.82 -20.41
C ASP A 28 -23.62 -0.73 -19.39
N GLU A 29 -23.35 -1.12 -18.14
CA GLU A 29 -22.78 -0.23 -17.12
C GLU A 29 -21.28 0.03 -17.33
N VAL A 30 -20.52 -0.96 -17.84
CA VAL A 30 -19.07 -0.87 -18.11
C VAL A 30 -18.77 0.08 -19.28
N MET A 31 -19.67 0.15 -20.27
CA MET A 31 -19.53 1.01 -21.45
C MET A 31 -19.58 2.52 -21.16
N LYS A 32 -19.98 2.92 -19.95
CA LYS A 32 -19.99 4.32 -19.49
C LYS A 32 -18.68 4.74 -18.79
N ILE A 33 -17.74 3.81 -18.63
CA ILE A 33 -16.47 3.99 -17.91
C ILE A 33 -15.31 3.94 -18.93
N LYS A 34 -14.23 4.71 -18.72
CA LYS A 34 -13.06 4.69 -19.61
C LYS A 34 -12.27 3.39 -19.39
N VAL A 35 -12.45 2.41 -20.28
CA VAL A 35 -11.80 1.10 -20.22
C VAL A 35 -10.46 1.10 -20.97
N GLY A 36 -9.44 0.49 -20.36
CA GLY A 36 -8.20 0.12 -21.04
C GLY A 36 -8.26 -1.33 -21.53
N ALA A 37 -7.99 -1.60 -22.80
CA ALA A 37 -7.92 -2.94 -23.38
C ALA A 37 -6.50 -3.26 -23.84
N LEU A 38 -5.97 -4.45 -23.53
CA LEU A 38 -4.73 -4.91 -24.13
C LEU A 38 -4.99 -5.24 -25.61
N ILE A 39 -4.30 -4.54 -26.50
CA ILE A 39 -4.35 -4.78 -27.94
C ILE A 39 -3.02 -5.40 -28.40
N THR A 40 -3.12 -6.28 -29.40
CA THR A 40 -1.97 -6.79 -30.13
C THR A 40 -2.01 -6.14 -31.51
N THR A 41 -0.96 -5.40 -31.87
CA THR A 41 -0.86 -4.80 -33.20
C THR A 41 -0.68 -5.88 -34.27
N GLU A 42 -0.92 -5.54 -35.53
CA GLU A 42 -0.69 -6.44 -36.67
C GLU A 42 0.76 -6.97 -36.73
N LYS A 43 1.71 -6.26 -36.12
CA LYS A 43 3.13 -6.67 -36.01
C LYS A 43 3.42 -7.56 -34.80
N GLY A 44 2.40 -7.99 -34.06
CA GLY A 44 2.54 -8.81 -32.86
C GLY A 44 3.02 -8.04 -31.63
N GLU A 45 3.04 -6.70 -31.67
CA GLU A 45 3.43 -5.89 -30.53
C GLU A 45 2.24 -5.73 -29.59
N LYS A 46 2.43 -6.03 -28.30
CA LYS A 46 1.40 -5.89 -27.28
C LYS A 46 1.44 -4.47 -26.69
N GLY A 47 0.28 -3.85 -26.49
CA GLY A 47 0.14 -2.54 -25.89
C GLY A 47 -1.25 -2.26 -25.32
N TRP A 48 -1.42 -1.18 -24.56
CA TRP A 48 -2.70 -0.78 -23.98
C TRP A 48 -3.44 0.21 -24.89
N PHE A 49 -4.74 -0.01 -25.09
CA PHE A 49 -5.67 0.92 -25.74
C PHE A 49 -6.58 1.54 -24.69
N ILE A 50 -6.56 2.87 -24.54
CA ILE A 50 -7.43 3.60 -23.62
C ILE A 50 -8.21 4.64 -24.45
N GLY A 51 -9.54 4.49 -24.59
CA GLY A 51 -10.38 5.52 -25.23
C GLY A 51 -10.52 6.75 -24.33
N ASN A 52 -10.41 8.02 -24.77
CA ASN A 52 -10.92 8.67 -25.98
C ASN A 52 -9.91 9.63 -26.64
N ASN A 53 -8.61 9.49 -26.40
CA ASN A 53 -7.55 10.19 -27.15
C ASN A 53 -6.33 9.28 -27.23
N ALA A 54 -6.06 8.80 -28.44
CA ALA A 54 -5.23 7.64 -28.75
C ALA A 54 -3.78 7.76 -28.28
N LEU A 55 -3.33 6.83 -27.43
CA LEU A 55 -1.92 6.44 -27.29
C LEU A 55 -1.84 4.94 -27.06
N VAL A 56 -1.20 4.23 -27.99
CA VAL A 56 -0.82 2.83 -27.84
C VAL A 56 0.59 2.81 -27.25
N VAL A 57 0.75 2.21 -26.06
CA VAL A 57 2.07 2.10 -25.39
C VAL A 57 2.59 0.67 -25.55
N THR A 58 3.75 0.51 -26.20
CA THR A 58 4.34 -0.79 -26.56
C THR A 58 5.17 -1.42 -25.43
N LEU A 59 4.98 -2.72 -25.16
CA LEU A 59 5.64 -3.45 -24.05
C LEU A 59 7.18 -3.43 -24.04
N ARG A 60 7.84 -3.26 -25.20
CA ARG A 60 9.31 -3.28 -25.29
C ARG A 60 10.00 -2.03 -24.71
N SER A 61 9.23 -0.99 -24.37
CA SER A 61 9.76 0.29 -23.88
C SER A 61 9.96 0.37 -22.36
N LEU A 62 9.88 -0.75 -21.62
CA LEU A 62 9.61 -0.70 -20.19
C LEU A 62 10.86 -0.66 -19.28
N SER A 63 11.49 0.52 -19.16
CA SER A 63 12.29 0.95 -17.99
C SER A 63 11.46 1.15 -16.70
N TYR A 64 10.30 0.49 -16.58
CA TYR A 64 9.21 0.86 -15.65
C TYR A 64 9.26 0.13 -14.30
N TRP A 65 10.08 -0.92 -14.19
CA TRP A 65 10.12 -1.77 -12.99
C TRP A 65 10.71 -1.08 -11.76
N THR A 66 11.66 -0.16 -11.96
CA THR A 66 12.23 0.68 -10.90
C THR A 66 11.23 1.71 -10.34
N TYR A 67 10.09 1.94 -11.01
CA TYR A 67 9.10 2.94 -10.58
C TYR A 67 7.97 2.36 -9.73
N VAL A 68 7.72 1.05 -9.79
CA VAL A 68 6.66 0.39 -9.01
C VAL A 68 7.08 0.20 -7.55
N LEU A 69 8.35 -0.11 -7.30
CA LEU A 69 8.92 -0.12 -5.97
C LEU A 69 9.52 1.26 -5.68
N GLU A 70 9.17 1.88 -4.55
CA GLU A 70 9.96 3.00 -4.05
C GLU A 70 11.24 2.43 -3.43
N THR A 71 12.39 2.65 -4.05
CA THR A 71 13.69 2.29 -3.46
C THR A 71 14.25 3.45 -2.63
N ASP A 72 15.10 3.13 -1.66
CA ASP A 72 15.89 4.11 -0.88
C ASP A 72 15.07 5.11 -0.04
N ILE A 73 13.98 4.66 0.57
CA ILE A 73 13.30 5.45 1.60
C ILE A 73 14.04 5.29 2.92
N THR A 74 14.82 6.31 3.27
CA THR A 74 15.35 6.48 4.62
C THR A 74 14.62 7.62 5.29
N VAL A 75 14.33 7.45 6.59
CA VAL A 75 13.90 8.58 7.43
C VAL A 75 15.07 9.57 7.46
N PRO A 76 14.90 10.80 6.97
CA PRO A 76 15.98 11.78 7.05
C PRO A 76 16.32 12.02 8.53
N GLN A 77 17.59 11.82 8.92
CA GLN A 77 18.06 12.14 10.28
C GLN A 77 18.21 13.66 10.46
N VAL A 78 17.09 14.37 10.35
CA VAL A 78 17.03 15.82 10.37
C VAL A 78 16.61 16.28 11.76
N GLN A 79 17.45 17.09 12.41
CA GLN A 79 17.31 17.45 13.83
C GLN A 79 16.24 18.54 14.09
N GLN A 80 15.80 19.29 13.08
CA GLN A 80 14.81 20.36 13.25
C GLN A 80 13.44 19.98 12.67
N ASP A 81 12.40 20.04 13.52
CA ASP A 81 11.02 19.72 13.19
C ASP A 81 10.43 20.60 12.06
N SER A 82 10.92 21.83 11.92
CA SER A 82 10.56 22.74 10.81
C SER A 82 10.98 22.21 9.43
N GLN A 83 12.12 21.53 9.35
CA GLN A 83 12.60 20.90 8.13
C GLN A 83 11.78 19.62 7.83
N LEU A 84 11.44 18.85 8.88
CA LEU A 84 10.54 17.69 8.76
C LEU A 84 9.16 18.08 8.18
N LYS A 85 8.63 19.24 8.58
CA LYS A 85 7.36 19.74 8.03
C LYS A 85 7.41 19.93 6.51
N SER A 86 8.54 20.39 5.98
CA SER A 86 8.70 20.65 4.54
C SER A 86 8.80 19.37 3.68
N ILE A 87 9.21 18.25 4.27
CA ILE A 87 9.37 16.97 3.57
C ILE A 87 8.11 16.09 3.62
N ILE A 88 7.18 16.33 4.55
CA ILE A 88 5.92 15.58 4.63
C ILE A 88 5.13 15.60 3.30
N PRO A 89 4.89 16.75 2.64
CA PRO A 89 4.09 16.77 1.41
C PRO A 89 4.68 15.93 0.26
N PRO A 90 6.02 15.97 -0.01
CA PRO A 90 6.64 15.03 -0.94
C PRO A 90 6.39 13.55 -0.61
N PHE A 91 6.45 13.16 0.67
CA PHE A 91 6.21 11.77 1.10
C PHE A 91 4.74 11.36 0.94
N ILE A 92 3.80 12.25 1.26
CA ILE A 92 2.37 12.02 0.96
C ILE A 92 2.17 11.83 -0.54
N GLN A 93 2.82 12.65 -1.38
CA GLN A 93 2.73 12.49 -2.83
C GLN A 93 3.28 11.15 -3.31
N LYS A 94 4.38 10.65 -2.71
CA LYS A 94 4.89 9.29 -2.98
C LYS A 94 3.87 8.23 -2.61
N LEU A 95 3.29 8.30 -1.41
CA LEU A 95 2.26 7.37 -0.97
C LEU A 95 1.06 7.36 -1.92
N ARG A 96 0.60 8.54 -2.35
CA ARG A 96 -0.53 8.72 -3.26
C ARG A 96 -0.32 8.02 -4.62
N LYS A 97 0.93 7.92 -5.10
CA LYS A 97 1.25 7.21 -6.35
C LYS A 97 1.00 5.71 -6.28
N PHE A 98 0.90 5.10 -5.09
CA PHE A 98 0.62 3.66 -4.98
C PHE A 98 -0.75 3.26 -5.50
N GLU A 99 -1.73 4.16 -5.50
CA GLU A 99 -3.02 3.89 -6.15
C GLU A 99 -2.81 3.52 -7.63
N GLN A 100 -2.07 4.34 -8.37
CA GLN A 100 -1.77 4.11 -9.78
C GLN A 100 -0.91 2.84 -9.97
N LYS A 101 0.07 2.62 -9.07
CA LYS A 101 0.91 1.42 -9.11
C LYS A 101 0.09 0.14 -8.90
N PHE A 102 -0.84 0.13 -7.93
CA PHE A 102 -1.74 -0.98 -7.68
C PHE A 102 -2.71 -1.22 -8.84
N GLN A 103 -3.21 -0.16 -9.48
CA GLN A 103 -4.01 -0.29 -10.71
C GLN A 103 -3.21 -0.97 -11.83
N ILE A 104 -1.96 -0.54 -12.07
CA ILE A 104 -1.08 -1.17 -13.07
C ILE A 104 -0.84 -2.64 -12.74
N LEU A 105 -0.57 -2.98 -11.47
CA LEU A 105 -0.36 -4.36 -11.04
C LEU A 105 -1.61 -5.22 -11.24
N GLY A 106 -2.79 -4.73 -10.83
CA GLY A 106 -4.05 -5.47 -11.02
C GLY A 106 -4.36 -5.71 -12.50
N VAL A 107 -4.12 -4.71 -13.33
CA VAL A 107 -4.28 -4.78 -14.78
C VAL A 107 -3.32 -5.81 -15.41
N GLN A 108 -2.06 -5.83 -14.99
CA GLN A 108 -1.07 -6.82 -15.45
C GLN A 108 -1.42 -8.25 -15.01
N MET A 109 -1.91 -8.40 -13.78
CA MET A 109 -2.36 -9.69 -13.24
C MET A 109 -3.56 -10.25 -14.00
N MET A 110 -4.48 -9.39 -14.44
CA MET A 110 -5.72 -9.78 -15.13
C MET A 110 -5.59 -9.82 -16.66
N THR A 111 -4.38 -9.68 -17.21
CA THR A 111 -4.18 -9.52 -18.66
C THR A 111 -4.67 -10.75 -19.46
N PRO A 112 -5.41 -10.54 -20.57
CA PRO A 112 -5.93 -11.62 -21.43
C PRO A 112 -4.83 -12.52 -22.01
N GLY A 113 -5.08 -13.83 -22.01
CA GLY A 113 -4.12 -14.86 -22.45
C GLY A 113 -3.48 -15.66 -21.31
N SER A 114 -3.72 -15.25 -20.06
CA SER A 114 -3.48 -16.05 -18.87
C SER A 114 -4.82 -16.46 -18.26
N LYS A 115 -4.97 -17.69 -17.78
CA LYS A 115 -6.21 -18.13 -17.12
C LYS A 115 -6.47 -17.26 -15.89
N THR A 116 -7.72 -16.96 -15.58
CA THR A 116 -8.07 -16.31 -14.31
C THR A 116 -8.09 -17.35 -13.21
N TYR A 117 -7.38 -17.09 -12.11
CA TYR A 117 -7.26 -17.98 -10.97
C TYR A 117 -7.95 -17.40 -9.73
N PRO A 118 -8.35 -18.24 -8.77
CA PRO A 118 -8.89 -17.77 -7.50
C PRO A 118 -7.99 -16.77 -6.78
N LEU A 119 -6.67 -16.95 -6.88
CA LEU A 119 -5.73 -16.03 -6.25
C LEU A 119 -5.78 -14.63 -6.88
N ASP A 120 -6.15 -14.48 -8.15
CA ASP A 120 -6.25 -13.19 -8.83
C ASP A 120 -7.34 -12.30 -8.22
N LEU A 121 -8.55 -12.82 -7.98
CA LEU A 121 -9.61 -11.98 -7.37
C LEU A 121 -9.34 -11.74 -5.89
N TYR A 122 -8.66 -12.68 -5.20
CA TYR A 122 -8.18 -12.46 -3.84
C TYR A 122 -7.21 -11.26 -3.79
N ILE A 123 -6.21 -11.25 -4.67
CA ILE A 123 -5.25 -10.13 -4.78
C ILE A 123 -5.95 -8.84 -5.20
N THR A 124 -6.94 -8.90 -6.09
CA THR A 124 -7.75 -7.71 -6.44
C THR A 124 -8.40 -7.10 -5.20
N GLY A 125 -8.93 -7.92 -4.29
CA GLY A 125 -9.44 -7.48 -3.00
C GLY A 125 -8.37 -6.84 -2.10
N ILE A 126 -7.17 -7.42 -2.06
CA ILE A 126 -6.01 -6.85 -1.33
C ILE A 126 -5.64 -5.48 -1.88
N LEU A 127 -5.51 -5.33 -3.21
CA LEU A 127 -5.15 -4.08 -3.88
C LEU A 127 -6.22 -3.00 -3.67
N SER A 128 -7.50 -3.37 -3.79
CA SER A 128 -8.62 -2.46 -3.53
C SER A 128 -8.61 -1.95 -2.10
N ARG A 129 -8.47 -2.85 -1.11
CA ARG A 129 -8.35 -2.50 0.31
C ARG A 129 -7.13 -1.62 0.57
N ALA A 130 -6.00 -1.91 -0.05
CA ALA A 130 -4.77 -1.12 0.07
C ALA A 130 -5.00 0.32 -0.41
N SER A 131 -5.59 0.52 -1.58
CA SER A 131 -5.92 1.85 -2.10
C SER A 131 -6.89 2.61 -1.19
N SER A 132 -7.93 1.95 -0.66
CA SER A 132 -8.86 2.59 0.28
C SER A 132 -8.20 3.03 1.59
N LEU A 133 -7.31 2.20 2.14
CA LEU A 133 -6.56 2.52 3.37
C LEU A 133 -5.60 3.69 3.14
N ILE A 134 -4.92 3.72 2.00
CA ILE A 134 -4.04 4.83 1.60
C ILE A 134 -4.83 6.13 1.51
N TYR A 135 -5.96 6.13 0.81
CA TYR A 135 -6.81 7.32 0.65
C TYR A 135 -7.36 7.83 1.99
N GLY A 136 -7.81 6.91 2.85
CA GLY A 136 -8.26 7.24 4.20
C GLY A 136 -7.14 7.84 5.06
N PHE A 137 -5.96 7.23 5.03
CA PHE A 137 -4.78 7.71 5.74
C PHE A 137 -4.39 9.11 5.29
N GLU A 138 -4.32 9.34 3.98
CA GLU A 138 -4.00 10.64 3.40
C GLU A 138 -5.00 11.72 3.85
N THR A 139 -6.29 11.40 3.78
CA THR A 139 -7.36 12.33 4.15
C THR A 139 -7.21 12.74 5.61
N LEU A 140 -6.95 11.79 6.50
CA LEU A 140 -6.80 12.03 7.93
C LEU A 140 -5.53 12.79 8.26
N ILE A 141 -4.38 12.41 7.68
CA ILE A 141 -3.10 13.08 7.96
C ILE A 141 -3.10 14.54 7.46
N THR A 142 -3.70 14.79 6.30
CA THR A 142 -3.83 16.14 5.71
C THR A 142 -4.82 17.01 6.49
N SER A 143 -5.84 16.40 7.10
CA SER A 143 -6.82 17.09 7.96
C SER A 143 -6.33 17.28 9.40
N ALA A 144 -5.05 17.02 9.67
CA ALA A 144 -4.45 17.04 11.00
C ALA A 144 -5.22 16.15 12.00
N ASN A 145 -5.54 14.90 11.62
CA ASN A 145 -6.10 13.89 12.50
C ASN A 145 -5.17 12.66 12.53
N TYR A 146 -3.98 12.86 13.09
CA TYR A 146 -2.93 11.86 13.22
C TYR A 146 -3.36 10.66 14.05
N LEU A 147 -4.08 10.87 15.15
CA LEU A 147 -4.52 9.76 16.00
C LEU A 147 -5.30 8.75 15.17
N ALA A 148 -6.32 9.20 14.41
CA ALA A 148 -7.08 8.32 13.52
C ALA A 148 -6.25 7.81 12.33
N ALA A 149 -5.36 8.64 11.75
CA ALA A 149 -4.49 8.20 10.65
C ALA A 149 -3.56 7.05 11.06
N ALA A 150 -2.94 7.15 12.24
CA ALA A 150 -2.02 6.13 12.78
C ALA A 150 -2.70 4.77 12.94
N HIS A 151 -4.02 4.74 13.21
CA HIS A 151 -4.77 3.49 13.25
C HIS A 151 -4.72 2.76 11.91
N LEU A 152 -4.73 3.47 10.77
CA LEU A 152 -4.81 2.85 9.45
C LEU A 152 -3.51 2.16 9.00
N VAL A 153 -2.37 2.49 9.63
CA VAL A 153 -1.10 1.78 9.39
C VAL A 153 -1.25 0.31 9.73
N ARG A 154 -1.96 -0.01 10.82
CA ARG A 154 -2.10 -1.39 11.28
C ARG A 154 -2.94 -2.28 10.35
N PRO A 155 -4.18 -1.90 9.95
CA PRO A 155 -4.95 -2.62 8.94
C PRO A 155 -4.26 -2.72 7.59
N HIS A 156 -3.38 -1.78 7.23
CA HIS A 156 -2.58 -1.85 6.01
C HIS A 156 -1.50 -2.92 6.13
N LEU A 157 -0.81 -2.98 7.28
CA LEU A 157 0.11 -4.07 7.59
C LEU A 157 -0.61 -5.42 7.60
N ASP A 158 -1.78 -5.51 8.25
CA ASP A 158 -2.58 -6.73 8.28
C ASP A 158 -3.02 -7.15 6.87
N ASN A 159 -3.30 -6.19 5.98
CA ASN A 159 -3.62 -6.46 4.58
C ASN A 159 -2.44 -7.17 3.88
N TYR A 160 -1.21 -6.69 4.08
CA TYR A 160 -0.01 -7.38 3.62
C TYR A 160 0.16 -8.76 4.26
N LEU A 161 -0.08 -8.91 5.57
CA LEU A 161 0.03 -10.21 6.24
C LEU A 161 -0.97 -11.24 5.69
N ARG A 162 -2.17 -10.81 5.29
CA ARG A 162 -3.14 -11.69 4.60
C ARG A 162 -2.68 -12.07 3.21
N LEU A 163 -2.09 -11.13 2.47
CA LEU A 163 -1.43 -11.45 1.20
C LEU A 163 -0.35 -12.51 1.43
N LEU A 164 0.57 -12.31 2.37
CA LEU A 164 1.65 -13.25 2.70
C LEU A 164 1.15 -14.67 3.00
N ALA A 165 -0.02 -14.82 3.66
CA ALA A 165 -0.60 -16.14 3.94
C ALA A 165 -0.79 -16.99 2.67
N GLY A 166 -1.16 -16.38 1.54
CA GLY A 166 -1.30 -17.06 0.25
C GLY A 166 0.01 -17.65 -0.29
N TRP A 167 1.17 -17.17 0.17
CA TRP A 167 2.50 -17.66 -0.19
C TRP A 167 3.04 -18.73 0.79
N LEU A 168 2.37 -18.93 1.92
CA LEU A 168 2.79 -19.90 2.95
C LEU A 168 2.05 -21.24 2.82
N VAL A 169 0.93 -21.27 2.11
CA VAL A 169 0.14 -22.47 1.87
C VAL A 169 0.71 -23.30 0.71
N GLU A 170 0.34 -24.57 0.66
CA GLU A 170 0.71 -25.48 -0.42
C GLU A 170 -0.09 -25.22 -1.70
N ASN A 171 -1.39 -24.92 -1.58
CA ASN A 171 -2.27 -24.59 -2.71
C ASN A 171 -2.87 -23.18 -2.53
N PRO A 172 -2.29 -22.15 -3.16
CA PRO A 172 -2.76 -20.76 -3.06
C PRO A 172 -4.18 -20.54 -3.60
N HIS A 173 -4.63 -21.34 -4.57
CA HIS A 173 -5.96 -21.22 -5.15
C HIS A 173 -7.04 -21.79 -4.24
N ASP A 174 -6.79 -22.94 -3.59
CA ASP A 174 -7.66 -23.47 -2.55
C ASP A 174 -7.78 -22.49 -1.37
N PHE A 175 -6.64 -21.95 -0.93
CA PHE A 175 -6.61 -20.90 0.09
C PHE A 175 -7.51 -19.71 -0.28
N ALA A 176 -7.35 -19.16 -1.49
CA ALA A 176 -8.15 -18.03 -1.95
C ALA A 176 -9.66 -18.36 -1.95
N ASN A 177 -10.04 -19.53 -2.48
CA ASN A 177 -11.43 -19.99 -2.48
C ASN A 177 -12.02 -20.11 -1.07
N ARG A 178 -11.26 -20.67 -0.12
CA ARG A 178 -11.71 -20.78 1.27
C ARG A 178 -11.93 -19.43 1.92
N VAL A 179 -11.06 -18.45 1.64
CA VAL A 179 -11.26 -17.09 2.15
C VAL A 179 -12.50 -16.44 1.53
N TRP A 180 -12.75 -16.64 0.24
CA TRP A 180 -14.00 -16.16 -0.39
C TRP A 180 -15.26 -16.75 0.23
N ASN A 181 -15.19 -18.01 0.67
CA ASN A 181 -16.28 -18.68 1.39
C ASN A 181 -16.40 -18.20 2.86
N GLY A 182 -15.67 -17.15 3.26
CA GLY A 182 -15.75 -16.53 4.57
C GLY A 182 -14.93 -17.24 5.65
N GLU A 183 -14.08 -18.21 5.29
CA GLU A 183 -13.25 -18.87 6.27
C GLU A 183 -12.15 -17.92 6.79
N PRO A 184 -12.01 -17.73 8.11
CA PRO A 184 -10.96 -16.87 8.65
C PRO A 184 -9.56 -17.46 8.42
N VAL A 185 -8.64 -16.67 7.86
CA VAL A 185 -7.23 -17.05 7.64
C VAL A 185 -6.56 -17.62 8.89
N ARG A 186 -6.88 -17.09 10.08
CA ARG A 186 -6.35 -17.58 11.37
C ARG A 186 -6.69 -19.04 11.71
N LYS A 187 -7.71 -19.62 11.07
CA LYS A 187 -8.12 -21.03 11.23
C LYS A 187 -7.49 -21.94 10.18
N MET A 188 -6.87 -21.38 9.16
CA MET A 188 -6.17 -22.11 8.10
C MET A 188 -4.73 -22.43 8.53
N LYS A 189 -4.13 -23.43 7.91
CA LYS A 189 -2.77 -23.88 8.17
C LYS A 189 -1.86 -23.56 6.99
N ASP A 190 -0.59 -23.28 7.27
CA ASP A 190 0.46 -23.22 6.26
C ASP A 190 0.85 -24.62 5.76
N LYS A 191 1.78 -24.70 4.82
CA LYS A 191 2.31 -25.97 4.28
C LYS A 191 2.98 -26.89 5.32
N ASN A 192 3.32 -26.38 6.50
CA ASN A 192 3.91 -27.16 7.59
C ASN A 192 2.87 -27.55 8.65
N GLY A 193 1.58 -27.27 8.40
CA GLY A 193 0.49 -27.60 9.32
C GLY A 193 0.30 -26.61 10.48
N LYS A 194 0.97 -25.45 10.48
CA LYS A 194 0.86 -24.44 11.54
C LYS A 194 -0.25 -23.43 11.24
N LEU A 195 -1.06 -23.10 12.25
CA LEU A 195 -2.15 -22.14 12.12
C LEU A 195 -1.64 -20.73 11.78
N MET A 196 -2.30 -20.08 10.81
CA MET A 196 -1.93 -18.77 10.28
C MET A 196 -2.51 -17.60 11.09
N THR A 197 -2.24 -17.60 12.39
CA THR A 197 -2.59 -16.50 13.30
C THR A 197 -1.81 -15.22 12.96
N ASP A 198 -2.30 -14.07 13.43
CA ASP A 198 -1.68 -12.77 13.12
C ASP A 198 -0.25 -12.70 13.65
N THR A 199 -0.01 -13.22 14.86
CA THR A 199 1.33 -13.38 15.43
C THR A 199 2.21 -14.24 14.54
N TYR A 200 1.70 -15.37 14.05
CA TYR A 200 2.47 -16.25 13.18
C TYR A 200 2.83 -15.57 11.85
N LEU A 201 1.85 -14.94 11.19
CA LEU A 201 2.08 -14.24 9.93
C LEU A 201 3.08 -13.10 10.09
N LYS A 202 2.99 -12.34 11.19
CA LYS A 202 3.99 -11.32 11.56
C LYS A 202 5.37 -11.96 11.76
N ASP A 203 5.49 -13.04 12.53
CA ASP A 203 6.77 -13.72 12.74
C ASP A 203 7.39 -14.22 11.43
N ARG A 204 6.57 -14.65 10.46
CA ARG A 204 7.01 -15.03 9.11
C ARG A 204 7.46 -13.82 8.30
N ALA A 205 6.73 -12.71 8.37
CA ALA A 205 7.08 -11.47 7.66
C ALA A 205 8.40 -10.87 8.17
N VAL A 206 8.66 -10.92 9.47
CA VAL A 206 9.88 -10.40 10.12
C VAL A 206 11.16 -11.08 9.61
N LEU A 207 11.08 -12.32 9.11
CA LEU A 207 12.23 -13.01 8.51
C LEU A 207 12.73 -12.31 7.24
N GLU A 208 11.85 -11.61 6.53
CA GLU A 208 12.16 -10.88 5.30
C GLU A 208 12.26 -9.37 5.57
N PHE A 209 11.42 -8.84 6.46
CA PHE A 209 11.31 -7.43 6.79
C PHE A 209 11.36 -7.22 8.31
N PRO A 210 12.55 -7.18 8.93
CA PRO A 210 12.68 -7.11 10.39
C PRO A 210 11.94 -5.95 11.04
N TRP A 211 11.87 -4.80 10.36
CA TRP A 211 11.17 -3.59 10.81
C TRP A 211 9.66 -3.79 11.05
N MET A 212 9.04 -4.82 10.45
CA MET A 212 7.62 -5.08 10.63
C MET A 212 7.28 -5.46 12.08
N LYS A 213 8.24 -5.97 12.85
CA LYS A 213 8.02 -6.27 14.27
C LYS A 213 7.65 -4.99 15.02
N ASP A 214 8.48 -3.96 14.89
CA ASP A 214 8.30 -2.70 15.60
C ASP A 214 7.02 -2.00 15.12
N VAL A 215 6.77 -1.97 13.80
CA VAL A 215 5.54 -1.40 13.25
C VAL A 215 4.30 -2.15 13.76
N TYR A 216 4.32 -3.48 13.82
CA TYR A 216 3.21 -4.27 14.35
C TYR A 216 2.91 -3.94 15.80
N GLU A 217 3.94 -3.92 16.65
CA GLU A 217 3.82 -3.68 18.09
C GLU A 217 3.39 -2.24 18.40
N GLU A 218 4.02 -1.26 17.75
CA GLU A 218 3.69 0.16 17.91
C GLU A 218 2.28 0.49 17.43
N THR A 219 1.88 -0.06 16.28
CA THR A 219 0.57 0.25 15.68
C THR A 219 -0.58 -0.54 16.34
N SER A 220 -0.30 -1.70 16.95
CA SER A 220 -1.26 -2.39 17.83
C SER A 220 -1.72 -1.52 18.99
N GLY A 221 -0.84 -0.67 19.52
CA GLY A 221 -1.17 0.28 20.59
C GLY A 221 -2.17 1.37 20.16
N PHE A 222 -2.41 1.55 18.86
CA PHE A 222 -3.47 2.43 18.37
C PHE A 222 -4.79 1.69 18.15
N ILE A 223 -4.80 0.36 17.98
CA ILE A 223 -6.04 -0.40 17.81
C ILE A 223 -6.81 -0.57 19.12
N HIS A 224 -6.08 -0.87 20.19
CA HIS A 224 -6.66 -0.98 21.53
C HIS A 224 -6.35 0.29 22.32
N PHE A 225 -7.31 0.75 23.11
CA PHE A 225 -7.09 1.90 23.98
C PHE A 225 -5.85 1.65 24.87
N SER A 226 -4.93 2.61 24.88
CA SER A 226 -3.58 2.48 25.43
C SER A 226 -3.05 3.84 25.90
N ASN A 227 -1.87 3.84 26.53
CA ASN A 227 -1.16 5.06 26.90
C ASN A 227 -0.95 6.04 25.72
N LYS A 228 -0.84 5.55 24.47
CA LYS A 228 -0.70 6.40 23.28
C LYS A 228 -1.89 7.36 23.10
N HIS A 229 -3.09 6.93 23.49
CA HIS A 229 -4.29 7.77 23.42
C HIS A 229 -4.24 8.90 24.44
N ILE A 230 -3.75 8.62 25.65
CA ILE A 230 -3.58 9.60 26.72
C ILE A 230 -2.47 10.59 26.34
N MET A 231 -1.32 10.10 25.86
CA MET A 231 -0.18 10.94 25.48
C MET A 231 -0.45 11.83 24.26
N ASN A 232 -1.35 11.42 23.36
CA ASN A 232 -1.78 12.27 22.24
C ASN A 232 -2.76 13.38 22.67
N ALA A 233 -3.50 13.17 23.78
CA ALA A 233 -4.43 14.17 24.30
C ALA A 233 -3.79 15.08 25.36
N THR A 234 -2.75 14.63 26.05
CA THR A 234 -2.18 15.30 27.23
C THR A 234 -0.68 15.53 27.10
N SER A 235 -0.21 16.75 27.35
CA SER A 235 1.20 17.12 27.39
C SER A 235 1.57 17.87 28.68
N VAL A 236 2.85 17.84 29.05
CA VAL A 236 3.35 18.64 30.18
C VAL A 236 3.52 20.09 29.73
N SER A 237 3.03 21.03 30.52
CA SER A 237 3.16 22.46 30.22
C SER A 237 4.61 22.91 30.32
N SER A 238 5.12 23.53 29.26
CA SER A 238 6.44 24.18 29.25
C SER A 238 6.47 25.49 30.02
N LYS A 239 5.31 26.04 30.42
CA LYS A 239 5.19 27.36 31.06
C LYS A 239 5.11 27.32 32.58
N LYS A 240 4.68 26.19 33.16
CA LYS A 240 4.55 26.01 34.61
C LYS A 240 4.84 24.56 34.98
N GLU A 241 5.74 24.37 35.95
CA GLU A 241 5.97 23.08 36.57
C GLU A 241 4.65 22.51 37.14
N ASN A 242 4.52 21.18 37.14
CA ASN A 242 3.34 20.44 37.63
C ASN A 242 1.99 20.82 36.98
N THR A 243 2.00 21.37 35.75
CA THR A 243 0.77 21.64 35.00
C THR A 243 0.67 20.74 33.78
N LEU A 244 -0.48 20.09 33.58
CA LEU A 244 -0.81 19.30 32.39
C LEU A 244 -1.72 20.10 31.46
N ASN A 245 -1.46 20.04 30.16
CA ASN A 245 -2.35 20.53 29.12
C ASN A 245 -3.07 19.35 28.50
N THR A 246 -4.40 19.30 28.58
CA THR A 246 -5.21 18.29 27.90
C THR A 246 -6.02 18.96 26.80
N CYS A 247 -5.99 18.39 25.60
CA CYS A 247 -6.76 18.84 24.46
C CYS A 247 -7.80 17.78 24.08
N ILE A 248 -9.06 18.22 23.99
CA ILE A 248 -10.15 17.42 23.42
C ILE A 248 -10.49 18.08 22.09
N SER A 249 -10.00 17.51 21.01
CA SER A 249 -10.21 18.04 19.67
C SER A 249 -10.29 16.92 18.64
N LYS A 250 -10.93 17.20 17.52
CA LYS A 250 -10.88 16.38 16.31
C LYS A 250 -9.57 16.56 15.52
N THR A 251 -8.76 17.56 15.87
CA THR A 251 -7.49 17.88 15.24
C THR A 251 -6.32 17.68 16.20
N ASP A 252 -5.15 17.43 15.64
CA ASP A 252 -3.89 17.20 16.34
C ASP A 252 -3.58 18.30 17.33
N TYR A 253 -3.13 17.88 18.51
CA TYR A 253 -2.50 18.73 19.50
C TYR A 253 -1.10 18.20 19.77
N ASN A 254 -0.08 19.00 19.45
CA ASN A 254 1.33 18.70 19.77
C ASN A 254 1.89 17.38 19.19
N ILE A 255 1.39 16.93 18.02
CA ILE A 255 1.97 15.79 17.29
C ILE A 255 3.20 16.24 16.51
N SER A 256 4.33 15.55 16.69
CA SER A 256 5.59 15.86 16.01
C SER A 256 5.51 15.55 14.51
N ASN A 257 6.26 16.30 13.69
CA ASN A 257 6.36 16.00 12.26
C ASN A 257 7.11 14.68 12.02
N GLN A 258 7.99 14.28 12.93
CA GLN A 258 8.66 12.99 12.93
C GLN A 258 7.65 11.83 12.96
N SER A 259 6.71 11.84 13.90
CA SER A 259 5.71 10.78 14.03
C SER A 259 4.77 10.71 12.82
N LYS A 260 4.45 11.86 12.22
CA LYS A 260 3.68 11.93 10.96
C LYS A 260 4.47 11.29 9.81
N LEU A 261 5.75 11.65 9.68
CA LEU A 261 6.62 11.12 8.65
C LEU A 261 6.82 9.61 8.77
N GLU A 262 7.08 9.11 9.97
CA GLU A 262 7.23 7.67 10.24
C GLU A 262 5.98 6.89 9.83
N ALA A 263 4.79 7.40 10.17
CA ALA A 263 3.54 6.76 9.77
C ALA A 263 3.36 6.75 8.24
N ILE A 264 3.71 7.85 7.54
CA ILE A 264 3.66 7.91 6.07
C ILE A 264 4.65 6.90 5.46
N ILE A 265 5.87 6.82 6.00
CA ILE A 265 6.90 5.87 5.54
C ILE A 265 6.44 4.43 5.75
N CYS A 266 5.86 4.11 6.90
CA CYS A 266 5.30 2.78 7.15
C CYS A 266 4.23 2.42 6.10
N MET A 267 3.32 3.34 5.78
CA MET A 267 2.32 3.13 4.73
C MET A 267 2.97 2.87 3.37
N ILE A 268 4.04 3.58 3.02
CA ILE A 268 4.78 3.37 1.77
C ILE A 268 5.47 2.00 1.77
N GLU A 269 6.21 1.65 2.81
CA GLU A 269 6.97 0.40 2.89
C GLU A 269 6.05 -0.83 2.88
N ILE A 270 4.92 -0.77 3.58
CA ILE A 270 3.90 -1.82 3.48
C ILE A 270 3.36 -1.93 2.04
N SER A 271 3.16 -0.80 1.36
CA SER A 271 2.70 -0.78 -0.04
C SER A 271 3.74 -1.37 -1.00
N ASN A 272 5.03 -1.13 -0.75
CA ASN A 272 6.14 -1.79 -1.45
C ASN A 272 6.08 -3.31 -1.25
N CYS A 273 5.88 -3.79 -0.02
CA CYS A 273 5.76 -5.22 0.26
C CYS A 273 4.58 -5.87 -0.47
N ILE A 274 3.42 -5.19 -0.53
CA ILE A 274 2.26 -5.63 -1.31
C ILE A 274 2.62 -5.70 -2.80
N ALA A 275 3.19 -4.62 -3.35
CA ALA A 275 3.58 -4.55 -4.75
C ALA A 275 4.58 -5.65 -5.14
N HIS A 276 5.58 -5.89 -4.29
CA HIS A 276 6.57 -6.94 -4.50
C HIS A 276 5.95 -8.33 -4.59
N ARG A 277 5.05 -8.67 -3.66
CA ARG A 277 4.36 -9.97 -3.67
C ARG A 277 3.46 -10.13 -4.89
N VAL A 278 2.66 -9.11 -5.23
CA VAL A 278 1.80 -9.16 -6.42
C VAL A 278 2.61 -9.32 -7.71
N SER A 279 3.74 -8.62 -7.84
CA SER A 279 4.66 -8.82 -8.96
C SER A 279 5.17 -10.27 -9.06
N GLY A 280 5.56 -10.87 -7.93
CA GLY A 280 5.97 -12.28 -7.91
C GLY A 280 4.87 -13.24 -8.36
N TRP A 281 3.61 -12.95 -8.04
CA TRP A 281 2.48 -13.73 -8.57
C TRP A 281 2.31 -13.55 -10.09
N ILE A 282 2.37 -12.31 -10.57
CA ILE A 282 2.28 -12.00 -12.01
C ILE A 282 3.37 -12.74 -12.79
N GLU A 283 4.59 -12.80 -12.26
CA GLU A 283 5.70 -13.54 -12.87
C GLU A 283 5.43 -15.04 -12.88
N THR A 284 5.03 -15.62 -11.75
CA THR A 284 4.70 -17.06 -11.65
C THR A 284 3.64 -17.46 -12.68
N LYS A 285 2.56 -16.68 -12.74
CA LYS A 285 1.43 -16.89 -13.65
C LYS A 285 1.80 -16.83 -15.14
N ARG A 286 2.89 -16.17 -15.50
CA ARG A 286 3.37 -16.10 -16.91
C ARG A 286 4.07 -17.38 -17.36
N PHE A 287 4.51 -18.21 -16.42
CA PHE A 287 5.20 -19.47 -16.70
C PHE A 287 4.29 -20.70 -16.56
N ASP A 288 3.05 -20.51 -16.08
CA ASP A 288 1.97 -21.52 -16.02
C ASP A 288 1.17 -21.59 -17.34
#